data_AF-A0AAW1SRA2-F1
#
_entry.id   AF-A0AAW1SRA2-F1
#
_cell.length_a   1.000
_cell.length_b   1.000
_cell.length_c   1.000
_cell.angle_alpha   90.00
_cell.angle_beta   90.00
_cell.angle_gamma   90.00
#
_symmetry.space_group_name_H-M   'P 1'
#
loop_
_entity.id
_entity.type
_entity.pdbx_description
1 polymer ?
#
loop_
_entity_poly.entity_id
_entity_poly.type
_entity_poly.pdbx_seq_one_letter_code
_entity_poly.pdbx_strand_id
1 'polypeptide(L)'
;MEDAWSVGPKDDSQSGSASSFGGENVPWGLGWQSSERNLVWNDTLRLGLLKNVAAAELGIGGDEMEQRIQTLQQLLPDIVPKMAQMKAQLLVKLASNVEHLAQRLLDLKSIFPSTNVSLMVSRAPGLALMEDLDPIRQGAAAFRELLPNADLDMVVQEHASILDTATFEKALQEAERLLPGMNIGDLLNRNPDMILQFQRGSTMIPYDAVPGQD
;
A
#
# COMPACT_ATOMS: atom_id res chain seq x y z
N MET A 1 53.47 32.15 67.04
CA MET A 1 53.53 30.75 66.60
C MET A 1 53.08 30.74 65.15
N GLU A 2 54.03 30.36 64.28
CA GLU A 2 53.84 29.83 62.91
C GLU A 2 53.28 30.84 61.88
N ASP A 3 54.11 31.54 61.09
CA ASP A 3 54.80 31.08 59.87
C ASP A 3 53.96 30.10 59.04
N ALA A 4 53.66 30.47 57.77
CA ALA A 4 54.02 29.66 56.59
C ALA A 4 53.13 29.83 55.34
N TRP A 5 53.71 30.35 54.25
CA TRP A 5 53.61 29.90 52.84
C TRP A 5 52.19 29.75 52.21
N SER A 6 51.87 30.38 51.06
CA SER A 6 52.44 29.97 49.78
C SER A 6 52.10 30.94 48.62
N VAL A 7 52.98 30.91 47.63
CA VAL A 7 53.13 31.78 46.46
C VAL A 7 52.50 31.14 45.21
N GLY A 8 51.68 31.94 44.48
CA GLY A 8 51.52 31.99 43.02
C GLY A 8 50.85 30.82 42.26
N PRO A 9 50.59 30.94 40.93
CA PRO A 9 50.97 32.04 40.03
C PRO A 9 49.93 32.53 38.97
N LYS A 10 50.21 33.74 38.45
CA LYS A 10 50.10 34.26 37.06
C LYS A 10 48.76 34.24 36.30
N ASP A 11 48.14 35.43 36.25
CA ASP A 11 47.39 35.91 35.09
C ASP A 11 48.38 36.35 34.00
N ASP A 12 48.57 35.52 32.97
CA ASP A 12 49.25 35.91 31.74
C ASP A 12 48.22 36.45 30.75
N SER A 13 48.21 37.77 30.63
CA SER A 13 47.55 38.49 29.53
C SER A 13 48.27 38.17 28.21
N GLN A 14 47.62 37.43 27.32
CA GLN A 14 48.00 37.39 25.91
C GLN A 14 46.89 38.00 25.04
N SER A 15 47.15 39.24 24.64
CA SER A 15 46.51 39.91 23.52
C SER A 15 46.87 39.20 22.22
N GLY A 16 45.91 38.43 21.68
CA GLY A 16 45.96 37.88 20.33
C GLY A 16 45.09 38.71 19.40
N SER A 17 45.68 39.72 18.77
CA SER A 17 45.08 40.49 17.68
C SER A 17 44.91 39.61 16.45
N ALA A 18 43.71 39.06 16.23
CA ALA A 18 43.36 38.41 14.98
C ALA A 18 42.88 39.46 13.97
N SER A 19 43.77 39.80 13.05
CA SER A 19 43.52 40.60 11.86
C SER A 19 42.41 39.98 11.03
N SER A 20 41.21 40.55 11.08
CA SER A 20 40.13 40.25 10.14
C SER A 20 40.53 40.75 8.76
N PHE A 21 40.96 39.83 7.89
CA PHE A 21 41.00 40.06 6.45
C PHE A 21 39.56 40.19 5.95
N GLY A 22 39.28 41.31 5.28
CA GLY A 22 38.03 41.55 4.59
C GLY A 22 37.78 40.48 3.53
N GLY A 23 36.77 39.65 3.78
CA GLY A 23 36.01 38.98 2.74
C GLY A 23 34.63 39.61 2.74
N GLU A 24 34.33 40.36 1.69
CA GLU A 24 32.98 40.87 1.42
C GLU A 24 31.97 39.75 1.60
N ASN A 25 31.03 39.95 2.53
CA ASN A 25 29.89 39.08 2.71
C ASN A 25 28.96 39.28 1.51
N VAL A 26 29.24 38.57 0.41
CA VAL A 26 28.43 38.62 -0.80
C VAL A 26 27.05 38.05 -0.43
N PRO A 27 25.95 38.82 -0.57
CA PRO A 27 24.61 38.36 -0.14
C PRO A 27 24.06 37.19 -0.97
N TRP A 28 24.76 36.82 -2.04
CA TRP A 28 24.47 35.66 -2.90
C TRP A 28 25.34 34.43 -2.56
N GLY A 29 26.24 34.54 -1.58
CA GLY A 29 27.15 33.46 -1.14
C GLY A 29 26.49 32.42 -0.23
N LEU A 30 25.24 32.65 0.19
CA LEU A 30 24.45 31.76 1.02
C LEU A 30 23.11 31.52 0.32
N GLY A 31 22.90 30.34 -0.26
CA GLY A 31 21.55 29.98 -0.70
C GLY A 31 21.38 28.67 -1.46
N TRP A 32 22.40 28.16 -2.13
CA TRP A 32 22.24 26.96 -2.99
C TRP A 32 22.63 25.62 -2.35
N GLN A 33 23.17 25.62 -1.14
CA GLN A 33 23.58 24.37 -0.46
C GLN A 33 22.59 23.85 0.58
N SER A 34 21.41 24.44 0.75
CA SER A 34 20.50 24.06 1.84
C SER A 34 19.08 23.81 1.34
N SER A 35 18.86 22.60 0.80
CA SER A 35 17.64 21.79 1.01
C SER A 35 17.55 20.61 0.03
N GLU A 36 18.08 20.74 -1.19
CA GLU A 36 17.88 19.73 -2.24
C GLU A 36 18.61 18.40 -1.95
N ARG A 37 19.81 18.47 -1.34
CA ARG A 37 20.65 17.29 -1.08
C ARG A 37 20.15 16.40 0.06
N ASN A 38 19.22 16.91 0.88
CA ASN A 38 18.57 16.20 1.99
C ASN A 38 17.06 16.00 1.76
N LEU A 39 16.57 16.15 0.52
CA LEU A 39 15.25 15.64 0.15
C LEU A 39 15.31 14.11 0.15
N VAL A 40 15.32 13.53 1.35
CA VAL A 40 15.01 12.12 1.53
C VAL A 40 13.59 11.97 1.05
N TRP A 41 13.42 11.26 -0.07
CA TRP A 41 12.14 10.99 -0.70
C TRP A 41 11.27 10.11 0.20
N ASN A 42 10.69 10.75 1.22
CA ASN A 42 9.88 10.16 2.27
C ASN A 42 8.43 10.01 1.80
N ASP A 43 7.71 9.05 2.38
CA ASP A 43 6.32 8.76 2.06
C ASP A 43 5.41 9.97 2.29
N THR A 44 5.73 10.86 3.22
CA THR A 44 5.01 12.13 3.43
C THR A 44 5.12 13.07 2.23
N LEU A 45 6.29 13.18 1.59
CA LEU A 45 6.49 14.00 0.39
C LEU A 45 5.80 13.38 -0.82
N ARG A 46 5.89 12.05 -0.96
CA ARG A 46 5.17 11.30 -2.01
C ARG A 46 3.68 11.52 -1.90
N LEU A 47 3.13 11.39 -0.69
CA LEU A 47 1.71 11.56 -0.43
C LEU A 47 1.26 13.00 -0.67
N GLY A 48 2.07 14.00 -0.29
CA GLY A 48 1.80 15.40 -0.62
C GLY A 48 1.76 15.67 -2.13
N LEU A 49 2.71 15.11 -2.89
CA LEU A 49 2.71 15.21 -4.35
C LEU A 49 1.53 14.48 -4.99
N LEU A 50 1.21 13.27 -4.51
CA LEU A 50 0.05 12.50 -4.96
C LEU A 50 -1.25 13.27 -4.74
N LYS A 51 -1.40 13.93 -3.58
CA LYS A 51 -2.56 14.79 -3.28
C LYS A 51 -2.67 15.95 -4.26
N ASN A 52 -1.56 16.65 -4.54
CA ASN A 52 -1.56 17.79 -5.47
C ASN A 52 -1.91 17.36 -6.90
N VAL A 53 -1.32 16.26 -7.37
CA VAL A 53 -1.65 15.69 -8.69
C VAL A 53 -3.11 15.27 -8.76
N ALA A 54 -3.60 14.59 -7.71
CA ALA A 54 -4.96 14.09 -7.67
C ALA A 54 -6.01 15.22 -7.54
N ALA A 55 -5.70 16.29 -6.82
CA ALA A 55 -6.52 17.49 -6.76
C ALA A 55 -6.59 18.20 -8.12
N ALA A 56 -5.45 18.30 -8.82
CA ALA A 56 -5.39 18.86 -10.17
C ALA A 56 -6.19 18.03 -11.19
N GLU A 57 -6.15 16.69 -11.10
CA GLU A 57 -6.94 15.79 -11.97
C GLU A 57 -8.45 15.92 -11.75
N LEU A 58 -8.88 16.12 -10.49
CA LEU A 58 -10.30 16.29 -10.14
C LEU A 58 -10.80 17.73 -10.31
N GLY A 59 -9.90 18.69 -10.50
CA GLY A 59 -10.25 20.11 -10.56
C GLY A 59 -10.76 20.68 -9.22
N ILE A 60 -10.40 20.05 -8.10
CA ILE A 60 -10.83 20.46 -6.75
C ILE A 60 -9.72 21.21 -6.01
N GLY A 61 -10.10 21.97 -4.98
CA GLY A 61 -9.14 22.64 -4.10
C GLY A 61 -8.32 21.64 -3.26
N GLY A 62 -7.10 22.03 -2.88
CA GLY A 62 -6.23 21.21 -2.04
C GLY A 62 -6.86 20.86 -0.68
N ASP A 63 -7.57 21.81 -0.08
CA ASP A 63 -8.26 21.61 1.20
C ASP A 63 -9.39 20.57 1.11
N GLU A 64 -10.17 20.59 0.02
CA GLU A 64 -11.23 19.61 -0.22
C GLU A 64 -10.65 18.21 -0.44
N MET A 65 -9.54 18.12 -1.18
CA MET A 65 -8.84 16.85 -1.36
C MET A 65 -8.31 16.29 -0.04
N GLU A 66 -7.77 17.16 0.83
CA GLU A 66 -7.32 16.74 2.16
C GLU A 66 -8.47 16.15 2.99
N GLN A 67 -9.66 16.78 2.96
CA GLN A 67 -10.85 16.28 3.65
C GLN A 67 -11.31 14.92 3.11
N ARG A 68 -11.31 14.73 1.79
CA ARG A 68 -11.64 13.45 1.15
C ARG A 68 -10.65 12.35 1.56
N ILE A 69 -9.36 12.67 1.59
CA ILE A 69 -8.32 11.75 2.05
C ILE A 69 -8.47 11.44 3.54
N GLN A 70 -8.78 12.42 4.38
CA GLN A 70 -9.02 12.20 5.81
C GLN A 70 -10.24 11.29 6.04
N THR A 71 -11.31 11.48 5.27
CA THR A 71 -12.49 10.61 5.31
C THR A 71 -12.12 9.18 4.88
N LEU A 72 -11.32 9.04 3.82
CA LEU A 72 -10.83 7.75 3.36
C LEU A 72 -9.96 7.05 4.43
N GLN A 73 -9.14 7.79 5.18
CA GLN A 73 -8.38 7.24 6.32
C GLN A 73 -9.28 6.74 7.44
N GLN A 74 -10.41 7.41 7.70
CA GLN A 74 -11.38 6.97 8.71
C GLN A 74 -12.13 5.71 8.28
N LEU A 75 -12.47 5.59 6.99
CA LEU A 75 -13.17 4.43 6.44
C LEU A 75 -12.24 3.22 6.26
N LEU A 76 -10.99 3.45 5.87
CA LEU A 76 -10.01 2.42 5.51
C LEU A 76 -8.66 2.65 6.21
N PRO A 77 -8.55 2.40 7.52
CA PRO A 77 -7.29 2.62 8.25
C PRO A 77 -6.14 1.75 7.72
N ASP A 78 -6.42 0.58 7.14
CA ASP A 78 -5.38 -0.33 6.63
C ASP A 78 -4.77 0.12 5.30
N ILE A 79 -5.41 1.06 4.58
CA ILE A 79 -4.90 1.57 3.30
C ILE A 79 -3.84 2.66 3.48
N VAL A 80 -3.81 3.31 4.65
CA VAL A 80 -2.92 4.42 4.98
C VAL A 80 -1.45 4.16 4.67
N PRO A 81 -0.84 3.06 5.14
CA PRO A 81 0.57 2.78 4.84
C PRO A 81 0.83 2.53 3.34
N LYS A 82 -0.20 2.14 2.57
CA LYS A 82 -0.09 1.86 1.14
C LYS A 82 -0.37 3.07 0.26
N MET A 83 -1.06 4.09 0.76
CA MET A 83 -1.44 5.27 -0.05
C MET A 83 -0.24 5.95 -0.71
N ALA A 84 0.90 6.04 -0.01
CA ALA A 84 2.12 6.64 -0.57
C ALA A 84 2.77 5.83 -1.70
N GLN A 85 2.43 4.55 -1.82
CA GLN A 85 2.94 3.62 -2.84
C GLN A 85 1.91 3.36 -3.96
N MET A 86 0.67 3.82 -3.78
CA MET A 86 -0.40 3.66 -4.76
C MET A 86 -0.22 4.61 -5.96
N LYS A 87 -0.78 4.20 -7.10
CA LYS A 87 -0.86 5.04 -8.30
C LYS A 87 -1.80 6.22 -8.03
N ALA A 88 -1.42 7.42 -8.48
CA ALA A 88 -2.23 8.64 -8.35
C ALA A 88 -3.67 8.46 -8.87
N GLN A 89 -3.81 7.87 -10.06
CA GLN A 89 -5.12 7.59 -10.68
C GLN A 89 -6.04 6.73 -9.80
N LEU A 90 -5.48 5.80 -9.03
CA LEU A 90 -6.26 4.95 -8.15
C LEU A 90 -6.74 5.74 -6.93
N LEU A 91 -5.87 6.59 -6.37
CA LEU A 91 -6.22 7.49 -5.29
C LEU A 91 -7.30 8.49 -5.71
N VAL A 92 -7.19 9.04 -6.93
CA VAL A 92 -8.21 9.91 -7.54
C VAL A 92 -9.56 9.22 -7.60
N LYS A 93 -9.61 7.99 -8.13
CA LYS A 93 -10.85 7.22 -8.23
C LYS A 93 -11.48 6.89 -6.88
N LEU A 94 -10.67 6.69 -5.85
CA LEU A 94 -11.17 6.47 -4.49
C LEU A 94 -11.67 7.78 -3.87
N ALA A 95 -10.91 8.87 -4.03
CA ALA A 95 -11.26 10.19 -3.53
C ALA A 95 -12.47 10.83 -4.24
N SER A 96 -12.72 10.46 -5.50
CA SER A 96 -13.92 10.90 -6.22
C SER A 96 -15.19 10.21 -5.71
N ASN A 97 -15.08 9.00 -5.16
CA ASN A 97 -16.20 8.12 -4.82
C ASN A 97 -16.32 7.85 -3.31
N VAL A 98 -15.86 8.77 -2.46
CA VAL A 98 -15.84 8.58 -1.00
C VAL A 98 -17.25 8.36 -0.42
N GLU A 99 -18.26 9.04 -0.96
CA GLU A 99 -19.65 8.91 -0.49
C GLU A 99 -20.20 7.49 -0.73
N HIS A 100 -19.95 6.94 -1.92
CA HIS A 100 -20.37 5.58 -2.28
C HIS A 100 -19.50 4.50 -1.61
N LEU A 101 -18.27 4.84 -1.22
CA LEU A 101 -17.35 3.90 -0.59
C LEU A 101 -17.93 3.31 0.69
N ALA A 102 -18.53 4.13 1.57
CA ALA A 102 -19.09 3.65 2.83
C ALA A 102 -20.21 2.61 2.61
N GLN A 103 -21.11 2.88 1.67
CA GLN A 103 -22.18 1.93 1.30
C GLN A 103 -21.58 0.64 0.72
N ARG A 104 -20.59 0.73 -0.16
CA ARG A 104 -19.92 -0.45 -0.74
C ARG A 104 -19.22 -1.30 0.32
N LEU A 105 -18.60 -0.67 1.31
CA LEU A 105 -17.97 -1.40 2.43
C LEU A 105 -19.02 -2.15 3.27
N LEU A 106 -20.20 -1.56 3.48
CA LEU A 106 -21.32 -2.22 4.15
C LEU A 106 -21.87 -3.39 3.31
N ASP A 107 -22.00 -3.20 2.00
CA ASP A 107 -22.47 -4.25 1.09
C ASP A 107 -21.47 -5.42 1.06
N LEU A 108 -20.16 -5.13 0.98
CA LEU A 108 -19.11 -6.14 1.12
C LEU A 108 -19.15 -6.85 2.48
N LYS A 109 -19.42 -6.11 3.57
CA LYS A 109 -19.58 -6.70 4.91
C LYS A 109 -20.82 -7.60 5.00
N SER A 110 -21.87 -7.31 4.24
CA SER A 110 -23.05 -8.16 4.15
C SER A 110 -22.76 -9.49 3.44
N ILE A 111 -21.85 -9.48 2.45
CA ILE A 111 -21.45 -10.67 1.71
C ILE A 111 -20.45 -11.51 2.52
N PHE A 112 -19.50 -10.85 3.19
CA PHE A 112 -18.42 -11.45 3.99
C PHE A 112 -18.47 -10.95 5.44
N PRO A 113 -19.36 -11.54 6.27
CA PRO A 113 -19.63 -11.04 7.62
C PRO A 113 -18.43 -11.18 8.57
N SER A 114 -17.55 -12.16 8.42
CA SER A 114 -16.39 -12.32 9.32
C SER A 114 -15.14 -11.58 8.83
N THR A 115 -15.06 -11.22 7.54
CA THR A 115 -13.91 -10.55 6.94
C THR A 115 -13.70 -9.12 7.43
N ASN A 116 -12.43 -8.72 7.62
CA ASN A 116 -12.03 -7.33 7.71
C ASN A 116 -12.01 -6.71 6.30
N VAL A 117 -13.10 -6.00 5.97
CA VAL A 117 -13.29 -5.35 4.66
C VAL A 117 -12.23 -4.28 4.39
N SER A 118 -11.75 -3.56 5.42
CA SER A 118 -10.70 -2.56 5.26
C SER A 118 -9.40 -3.19 4.79
N LEU A 119 -8.99 -4.29 5.43
CA LEU A 119 -7.81 -5.05 5.03
C LEU A 119 -7.96 -5.65 3.61
N MET A 120 -9.14 -6.20 3.30
CA MET A 120 -9.45 -6.77 1.98
C MET A 120 -9.34 -5.70 0.87
N VAL A 121 -9.93 -4.53 1.08
CA VAL A 121 -9.86 -3.40 0.12
C VAL A 121 -8.44 -2.84 0.04
N SER A 122 -7.66 -2.85 1.13
CA SER A 122 -6.24 -2.44 1.09
C SER A 122 -5.39 -3.34 0.18
N ARG A 123 -5.78 -4.60 -0.01
CA ARG A 123 -5.10 -5.57 -0.88
C ARG A 123 -5.60 -5.48 -2.31
N ALA A 124 -6.91 -5.30 -2.49
CA ALA A 124 -7.52 -5.13 -3.80
C ALA A 124 -8.41 -3.87 -3.84
N PRO A 125 -7.82 -2.67 -4.03
CA PRO A 125 -8.59 -1.42 -4.07
C PRO A 125 -9.61 -1.37 -5.22
N GLY A 126 -9.42 -2.20 -6.26
CA GLY A 126 -10.35 -2.36 -7.37
C GLY A 126 -11.74 -2.84 -6.93
N LEU A 127 -11.83 -3.63 -5.85
CA LEU A 127 -13.12 -4.11 -5.32
C LEU A 127 -14.01 -2.96 -4.84
N ALA A 128 -13.40 -1.97 -4.19
CA ALA A 128 -14.12 -0.79 -3.73
C ALA A 128 -14.58 0.11 -4.89
N LEU A 129 -13.98 -0.04 -6.08
CA LEU A 129 -14.32 0.74 -7.27
C LEU A 129 -15.39 0.09 -8.15
N MET A 130 -15.70 -1.19 -7.94
CA MET A 130 -16.76 -1.88 -8.68
C MET A 130 -18.13 -1.26 -8.39
N GLU A 131 -18.90 -1.00 -9.44
CA GLU A 131 -20.27 -0.48 -9.34
C GLU A 131 -21.26 -1.57 -8.96
N ASP A 132 -21.05 -2.78 -9.47
CA ASP A 132 -21.90 -3.94 -9.25
C ASP A 132 -21.17 -5.01 -8.41
N LEU A 133 -21.78 -5.39 -7.29
CA LEU A 133 -21.30 -6.44 -6.38
C LEU A 133 -22.08 -7.75 -6.53
N ASP A 134 -23.09 -7.82 -7.40
CA ASP A 134 -23.87 -9.03 -7.64
C ASP A 134 -23.02 -10.19 -8.16
N PRO A 135 -22.04 -10.00 -9.07
CA PRO A 135 -21.13 -11.07 -9.48
C PRO A 135 -20.35 -11.64 -8.30
N ILE A 136 -19.93 -10.78 -7.37
CA ILE A 136 -19.20 -11.19 -6.15
C ILE A 136 -20.14 -11.96 -5.22
N ARG A 137 -21.39 -11.50 -5.06
CA ARG A 137 -22.40 -12.19 -4.24
C ARG A 137 -22.72 -13.58 -4.79
N GLN A 138 -22.92 -13.70 -6.10
CA GLN A 138 -23.16 -14.96 -6.78
C GLN A 138 -21.94 -15.88 -6.68
N GLY A 139 -20.74 -15.33 -6.85
CA GLY A 139 -19.51 -16.09 -6.73
C GLY A 139 -19.25 -16.60 -5.32
N ALA A 140 -19.52 -15.79 -4.30
CA ALA A 140 -19.44 -16.21 -2.91
C ALA A 140 -20.46 -17.32 -2.59
N ALA A 141 -21.67 -17.26 -3.16
CA ALA A 141 -22.67 -18.31 -3.01
C ALA A 141 -22.21 -19.63 -3.67
N ALA A 142 -21.80 -19.56 -4.94
CA ALA A 142 -21.28 -20.72 -5.68
C ALA A 142 -20.06 -21.36 -4.97
N PHE A 143 -19.18 -20.53 -4.42
CA PHE A 143 -18.02 -21.01 -3.67
C PHE A 143 -18.42 -21.78 -2.41
N ARG A 144 -19.40 -21.27 -1.65
CA ARG A 144 -19.91 -21.95 -0.44
C ARG A 144 -20.59 -23.28 -0.79
N GLU A 145 -21.18 -23.40 -1.97
CA GLU A 145 -21.73 -24.67 -2.48
C GLU A 145 -20.62 -25.66 -2.88
N LEU A 146 -19.58 -25.18 -3.55
CA LEU A 146 -18.46 -26.02 -4.00
C LEU A 146 -17.56 -26.51 -2.84
N LEU A 147 -17.34 -25.67 -1.84
CA LEU A 147 -16.42 -25.93 -0.72
C LEU A 147 -17.08 -25.59 0.63
N PRO A 148 -18.04 -26.41 1.11
CA PRO A 148 -18.79 -26.13 2.34
C PRO A 148 -17.92 -26.12 3.61
N ASN A 149 -16.74 -26.74 3.56
CA ASN A 149 -15.80 -26.81 4.69
C ASN A 149 -14.73 -25.69 4.65
N ALA A 150 -14.71 -24.85 3.62
CA ALA A 150 -13.73 -23.79 3.48
C ALA A 150 -14.20 -22.49 4.16
N ASP A 151 -13.31 -21.82 4.88
CA ASP A 151 -13.54 -20.48 5.40
C ASP A 151 -13.30 -19.45 4.28
N LEU A 152 -14.35 -19.25 3.47
CA LEU A 152 -14.31 -18.31 2.35
C LEU A 152 -13.92 -16.89 2.81
N ASP A 153 -14.43 -16.45 3.95
CA ASP A 153 -14.25 -15.10 4.44
C ASP A 153 -12.77 -14.84 4.81
N MET A 154 -12.10 -15.83 5.41
CA MET A 154 -10.64 -15.79 5.65
C MET A 154 -9.85 -15.78 4.34
N VAL A 155 -10.21 -16.66 3.40
CA VAL A 155 -9.46 -16.81 2.15
C VAL A 155 -9.59 -15.56 1.27
N VAL A 156 -10.78 -14.98 1.17
CA VAL A 156 -11.04 -13.75 0.42
C VAL A 156 -10.32 -12.56 1.03
N GLN A 157 -10.22 -12.50 2.37
CA GLN A 157 -9.47 -11.44 3.04
C GLN A 157 -8.00 -11.41 2.62
N GLU A 158 -7.37 -12.59 2.52
CA GLU A 158 -5.97 -12.72 2.10
C GLU A 158 -5.81 -12.61 0.59
N HIS A 159 -6.74 -13.18 -0.16
CA HIS A 159 -6.66 -13.31 -1.62
C HIS A 159 -7.97 -12.92 -2.30
N ALA A 160 -8.19 -11.61 -2.41
CA ALA A 160 -9.34 -11.04 -3.12
C ALA A 160 -9.48 -11.49 -4.59
N SER A 161 -8.42 -11.98 -5.23
CA SER A 161 -8.46 -12.52 -6.60
C SER A 161 -9.27 -13.82 -6.73
N ILE A 162 -9.58 -14.49 -5.62
CA ILE A 162 -10.37 -15.72 -5.61
C ILE A 162 -11.85 -15.47 -5.98
N LEU A 163 -12.30 -14.22 -5.93
CA LEU A 163 -13.66 -13.82 -6.26
C LEU A 163 -13.98 -13.93 -7.76
N ASP A 164 -12.97 -14.14 -8.61
CA ASP A 164 -13.17 -14.50 -10.02
C ASP A 164 -13.51 -15.99 -10.15
N THR A 165 -14.80 -16.29 -10.12
CA THR A 165 -15.36 -17.65 -10.13
C THR A 165 -14.89 -18.46 -11.33
N ALA A 166 -14.87 -17.88 -12.52
CA ALA A 166 -14.53 -18.58 -13.75
C ALA A 166 -13.08 -19.08 -13.74
N THR A 167 -12.17 -18.26 -13.20
CA THR A 167 -10.76 -18.64 -13.10
C THR A 167 -10.53 -19.58 -11.91
N PHE A 168 -11.25 -19.36 -10.80
CA PHE A 168 -11.14 -20.22 -9.63
C PHE A 168 -11.64 -21.64 -9.89
N GLU A 169 -12.76 -21.83 -10.58
CA GLU A 169 -13.28 -23.15 -10.94
C GLU A 169 -12.28 -23.95 -11.78
N LYS A 170 -11.61 -23.31 -12.75
CA LYS A 170 -10.54 -23.94 -13.53
C LYS A 170 -9.35 -24.33 -12.67
N ALA A 171 -8.95 -23.47 -11.73
CA ALA A 171 -7.88 -23.77 -10.79
C ALA A 171 -8.24 -24.96 -9.88
N LEU A 172 -9.51 -25.07 -9.49
CA LEU A 172 -10.02 -26.17 -8.67
C LEU A 172 -10.00 -27.50 -9.44
N GLN A 173 -10.48 -27.51 -10.70
CA GLN A 173 -10.42 -28.69 -11.56
C GLN A 173 -8.99 -29.16 -11.81
N GLU A 174 -8.06 -28.22 -12.01
CA GLU A 174 -6.65 -28.54 -12.19
C GLU A 174 -6.00 -29.07 -10.90
N ALA A 175 -6.35 -28.50 -9.75
CA ALA A 175 -5.91 -28.99 -8.45
C ALA A 175 -6.42 -30.41 -8.18
N GLU A 176 -7.69 -30.71 -8.51
CA GLU A 176 -8.27 -32.05 -8.38
C GLU A 176 -7.58 -33.05 -9.31
N ARG A 177 -7.26 -32.64 -10.55
CA ARG A 177 -6.53 -33.47 -11.52
C ARG A 177 -5.13 -33.83 -11.03
N LEU A 178 -4.43 -32.89 -10.40
CA LEU A 178 -3.05 -33.07 -9.95
C LEU A 178 -2.93 -33.74 -8.58
N LEU A 179 -3.92 -33.56 -7.69
CA LEU A 179 -3.93 -34.10 -6.33
C LEU A 179 -5.18 -34.95 -6.06
N PRO A 180 -5.34 -36.10 -6.77
CA PRO A 180 -6.51 -36.95 -6.58
C PRO A 180 -6.57 -37.50 -5.14
N GLY A 181 -7.74 -37.37 -4.51
CA GLY A 181 -8.02 -37.89 -3.16
C GLY A 181 -7.71 -36.95 -2.00
N MET A 182 -7.23 -35.72 -2.26
CA MET A 182 -7.05 -34.71 -1.22
C MET A 182 -8.30 -33.82 -1.09
N ASN A 183 -8.71 -33.49 0.14
CA ASN A 183 -9.80 -32.55 0.37
C ASN A 183 -9.32 -31.12 0.08
N ILE A 184 -9.77 -30.54 -1.03
CA ILE A 184 -9.30 -29.24 -1.49
C ILE A 184 -9.76 -28.11 -0.54
N GLY A 185 -10.89 -28.26 0.13
CA GLY A 185 -11.36 -27.31 1.14
C GLY A 185 -10.42 -27.22 2.34
N ASP A 186 -9.96 -28.37 2.84
CA ASP A 186 -8.95 -28.41 3.92
C ASP A 186 -7.60 -27.85 3.47
N LEU A 187 -7.21 -28.11 2.22
CA LEU A 187 -5.99 -27.57 1.64
C LEU A 187 -6.05 -26.04 1.53
N LEU A 188 -7.18 -25.50 1.09
CA LEU A 188 -7.40 -24.07 0.96
C LEU A 188 -7.35 -23.35 2.32
N ASN A 189 -7.94 -23.96 3.35
CA ASN A 189 -7.89 -23.42 4.71
C ASN A 189 -6.47 -23.39 5.28
N ARG A 190 -5.62 -24.36 4.90
CA ARG A 190 -4.25 -24.46 5.40
C ARG A 190 -3.24 -23.65 4.60
N ASN A 191 -3.36 -23.67 3.26
CA ASN A 191 -2.43 -23.08 2.32
C ASN A 191 -3.15 -22.58 1.05
N PRO A 192 -3.83 -21.41 1.12
CA PRO A 192 -4.57 -20.87 -0.01
C PRO A 192 -3.67 -20.53 -1.21
N ASP A 193 -2.42 -20.13 -0.96
CA ASP A 193 -1.43 -19.84 -2.01
C ASP A 193 -1.17 -21.02 -2.95
N MET A 194 -1.27 -22.27 -2.46
CA MET A 194 -1.01 -23.46 -3.27
C MET A 194 -2.06 -23.60 -4.39
N ILE A 195 -3.32 -23.30 -4.10
CA ILE A 195 -4.39 -23.38 -5.09
C ILE A 195 -4.30 -22.22 -6.08
N LEU A 196 -3.91 -21.04 -5.60
CA LEU A 196 -3.70 -19.85 -6.43
C LEU A 196 -2.51 -19.97 -7.37
N GLN A 197 -1.54 -20.86 -7.09
CA GLN A 197 -0.48 -21.19 -8.04
C GLN A 197 -1.04 -21.86 -9.29
N PHE A 198 -2.08 -22.69 -9.19
CA PHE A 198 -2.72 -23.28 -10.37
C PHE A 198 -3.48 -22.23 -11.19
N GLN A 199 -4.09 -21.23 -10.53
CA GLN A 199 -4.67 -20.06 -11.20
C GLN A 199 -3.64 -19.27 -12.00
N ARG A 200 -2.40 -19.12 -11.50
CA ARG A 200 -1.32 -18.39 -12.20
C ARG A 200 -0.59 -19.26 -13.24
N GLY A 201 -0.43 -20.55 -12.96
CA GLY A 201 0.30 -21.51 -13.78
C GLY A 201 -0.40 -21.90 -15.08
N SER A 202 -1.71 -21.67 -15.19
CA SER A 202 -2.46 -21.88 -16.44
C SER A 202 -2.07 -20.87 -17.55
N THR A 203 -1.39 -19.77 -17.20
CA THR A 203 -0.79 -18.80 -18.14
C THR A 203 0.68 -19.12 -18.44
N MET A 204 1.06 -20.41 -18.46
CA MET A 204 2.39 -20.80 -18.90
C MET A 204 2.50 -20.54 -20.41
N ILE A 205 3.44 -19.65 -20.77
CA ILE A 205 3.75 -19.24 -22.14
C ILE A 205 3.86 -20.49 -23.03
N PRO A 206 3.11 -20.60 -24.15
CA PRO A 206 3.31 -21.70 -25.07
C PRO A 206 4.77 -21.69 -25.53
N TYR A 207 5.48 -22.79 -25.26
CA TYR A 207 6.80 -22.99 -25.85
C TYR A 207 6.63 -22.99 -27.37
N ASP A 208 7.08 -21.92 -28.00
CA ASP A 208 7.19 -21.85 -29.45
C ASP A 208 8.11 -22.99 -29.88
N ALA A 209 7.57 -23.90 -30.68
CA ALA A 209 8.30 -25.04 -31.19
C ALA A 209 9.50 -24.49 -31.98
N VAL A 210 10.71 -24.83 -31.53
CA VAL A 210 11.94 -24.48 -32.23
C VAL A 210 11.79 -24.95 -33.68
N PRO A 211 11.82 -24.07 -34.69
CA PRO A 211 11.69 -24.48 -36.07
C PRO A 211 12.79 -25.48 -36.37
N GLY A 212 12.38 -26.66 -36.85
CA GLY A 212 13.25 -27.77 -37.16
C GLY A 212 14.42 -27.35 -38.04
N GLN A 213 15.55 -27.96 -37.73
CA GLN A 213 16.68 -28.11 -38.62
C GLN A 213 16.20 -28.76 -39.93
N ASP A 214 16.51 -28.12 -41.05
CA ASP A 214 16.80 -28.75 -42.34
C ASP A 214 18.19 -28.28 -42.77
#